data_AF-A0A5J4UZI0-F1
#
_entry.id   AF-A0A5J4UZI0-F1
#
_cell.length_a   1.000
_cell.length_b   1.000
_cell.length_c   1.000
_cell.angle_alpha   90.00
_cell.angle_beta   90.00
_cell.angle_gamma   90.00
#
_symmetry.space_group_name_H-M   'P 1'
#
loop_
_entity.id
_entity.type
_entity.pdbx_description
1 polymer ?
#
loop_
_entity_poly.entity_id
_entity_poly.type
_entity_poly.pdbx_seq_one_letter_code
_entity_poly.pdbx_strand_id
1 'polypeptide(L)'
;MQILHLHQSILFLIEKHDSGMWKGELNGKIGLFPYNFVAEVQNESQASAVPQPMEGWLTKQGHVMKNWKKRWFSLRGKELFYYEKQNSPKEKGSIPLDGCIVSNGEDKSDRPFCFHISYPNSPGRKDFFVCAEDTWVSAIIQSSKS
;
A
#
# COMPACT_ATOMS: atom_id res chain seq x y z
N MET A 1 22.32 -19.79 -6.71
CA MET A 1 21.58 -20.63 -5.74
C MET A 1 20.28 -19.90 -5.44
N GLN A 2 19.13 -20.48 -5.76
CA GLN A 2 17.82 -19.79 -5.72
C GLN A 2 17.09 -20.19 -4.44
N ILE A 3 16.64 -19.21 -3.67
CA ILE A 3 15.93 -19.40 -2.39
C ILE A 3 14.42 -19.31 -2.67
N LEU A 4 13.64 -20.22 -2.09
CA LEU A 4 12.21 -20.31 -2.25
C LEU A 4 11.52 -20.42 -0.88
N HIS A 5 10.29 -19.95 -0.75
CA HIS A 5 9.51 -20.07 0.49
C HIS A 5 8.37 -21.10 0.36
N LEU A 6 8.21 -21.95 1.37
CA LEU A 6 7.08 -22.87 1.55
C LEU A 6 6.51 -22.69 2.97
N HIS A 7 5.27 -22.21 3.09
CA HIS A 7 4.51 -22.12 4.36
C HIS A 7 5.39 -21.73 5.58
N GLN A 8 6.03 -20.56 5.50
CA GLN A 8 6.90 -19.97 6.54
C GLN A 8 8.28 -20.64 6.75
N SER A 9 8.73 -21.49 5.82
CA SER A 9 10.06 -22.10 5.83
C SER A 9 10.88 -21.75 4.59
N ILE A 10 12.20 -21.57 4.75
CA ILE A 10 13.17 -21.28 3.68
C ILE A 10 13.60 -22.60 3.02
N LEU A 11 13.49 -22.68 1.71
CA LEU A 11 13.76 -23.87 0.90
C LEU A 11 14.82 -23.52 -0.15
N PHE A 12 15.93 -24.27 -0.18
CA PHE A 12 16.97 -24.08 -1.18
C PHE A 12 16.65 -24.92 -2.42
N LEU A 13 16.49 -24.29 -3.57
CA LEU A 13 16.20 -24.99 -4.82
C LEU A 13 17.45 -25.70 -5.35
N ILE A 14 17.33 -27.01 -5.58
CA ILE A 14 18.41 -27.85 -6.11
C ILE A 14 18.20 -28.10 -7.61
N GLU A 15 17.00 -28.48 -8.06
CA GLU A 15 16.77 -28.89 -9.45
C GLU A 15 15.33 -28.61 -9.91
N LYS A 16 15.17 -28.02 -11.10
CA LYS A 16 13.88 -27.80 -11.77
C LYS A 16 13.68 -28.89 -12.82
N HIS A 17 12.68 -29.74 -12.64
CA HIS A 17 12.21 -30.63 -13.70
C HIS A 17 10.98 -30.02 -14.39
N ASP A 18 10.89 -30.22 -15.69
CA ASP A 18 9.77 -29.75 -16.54
C ASP A 18 8.42 -30.42 -16.20
N SER A 19 8.43 -31.41 -15.30
CA SER A 19 7.25 -32.14 -14.82
C SER A 19 6.43 -31.40 -13.75
N GLY A 20 6.84 -30.19 -13.33
CA GLY A 20 6.13 -29.38 -12.33
C GLY A 20 6.41 -29.76 -10.87
N MET A 21 7.34 -30.68 -10.62
CA MET A 21 7.86 -30.97 -9.29
C MET A 21 9.30 -30.47 -9.19
N TRP A 22 9.55 -29.59 -8.23
CA TRP A 22 10.86 -28.99 -8.01
C TRP A 22 11.55 -29.68 -6.84
N LYS A 23 12.84 -30.00 -6.98
CA LYS A 23 13.64 -30.59 -5.92
C LYS A 23 14.30 -29.48 -5.10
N GLY A 24 14.12 -29.52 -3.78
CA GLY A 24 14.79 -28.58 -2.89
C GLY A 24 15.12 -29.16 -1.52
N GLU A 25 15.85 -28.40 -0.72
CA GLU A 25 16.30 -28.78 0.61
C GLU A 25 15.69 -27.86 1.67
N LEU A 26 15.14 -28.46 2.73
CA LEU A 26 14.60 -27.78 3.89
C LEU A 26 15.19 -28.42 5.16
N ASN A 27 15.88 -27.64 5.98
CA ASN A 27 16.48 -28.08 7.25
C ASN A 27 17.37 -29.34 7.12
N GLY A 28 18.18 -29.43 6.06
CA GLY A 28 19.06 -30.58 5.79
C GLY A 28 18.36 -31.80 5.18
N LYS A 29 17.05 -31.72 4.89
CA LYS A 29 16.28 -32.79 4.25
C LYS A 29 15.91 -32.40 2.82
N ILE A 30 16.27 -33.25 1.87
CA ILE A 30 15.99 -33.05 0.44
C ILE A 30 14.66 -33.70 0.07
N GLY A 31 13.81 -32.98 -0.67
CA GLY A 31 12.49 -33.44 -1.10
C GLY A 31 12.03 -32.84 -2.43
N LEU A 32 10.94 -33.39 -2.96
CA LEU A 32 10.23 -32.87 -4.14
C LEU A 32 9.00 -32.08 -3.69
N PHE A 33 8.81 -30.89 -4.27
CA PHE A 33 7.75 -29.96 -3.92
C PHE A 33 6.96 -29.56 -5.17
N PRO A 34 5.61 -29.54 -5.13
CA PRO A 34 4.82 -29.07 -6.27
C PRO A 34 5.02 -27.57 -6.49
N TYR A 35 5.28 -27.14 -7.72
CA TYR A 35 5.67 -25.76 -8.05
C TYR A 35 4.66 -24.68 -7.59
N ASN A 36 3.36 -25.01 -7.54
CA ASN A 36 2.30 -24.10 -7.09
C ASN A 36 2.40 -23.67 -5.62
N PHE A 37 3.26 -24.30 -4.84
CA PHE A 37 3.48 -23.97 -3.42
C PHE A 37 4.81 -23.26 -3.18
N VAL A 38 5.48 -22.81 -4.24
CA VAL A 38 6.85 -22.33 -4.17
C VAL A 38 6.96 -20.95 -4.84
N ALA A 39 7.19 -19.89 -4.05
CA ALA A 39 7.37 -18.53 -4.57
C ALA A 39 8.85 -18.24 -4.87
N GLU A 40 9.16 -17.79 -6.10
CA GLU A 40 10.51 -17.39 -6.48
C GLU A 40 10.92 -16.08 -5.81
N VAL A 41 12.02 -16.11 -5.04
CA VAL A 41 12.70 -14.87 -4.62
C VAL A 41 13.49 -14.35 -5.81
N GLN A 42 12.99 -13.28 -6.45
CA GLN A 42 13.80 -12.51 -7.37
C GLN A 42 14.90 -11.83 -6.55
N ASN A 43 16.17 -12.05 -6.92
CA ASN A 43 17.30 -11.36 -6.33
C ASN A 43 17.13 -9.86 -6.52
N GLU A 44 16.65 -9.16 -5.48
CA GLU A 44 16.75 -7.71 -5.38
C GLU A 44 18.24 -7.34 -5.31
N SER A 45 18.82 -7.11 -6.47
CA SER A 45 20.15 -6.55 -6.60
C SER A 45 20.07 -5.08 -6.23
N GLN A 46 20.58 -4.77 -5.05
CA GLN A 46 20.88 -3.44 -4.49
C GLN A 46 19.68 -2.62 -4.01
N ALA A 47 19.69 -2.41 -2.70
CA ALA A 47 18.93 -1.40 -1.99
C ALA A 47 19.10 0.00 -2.63
N SER A 48 18.16 0.39 -3.48
CA SER A 48 17.62 1.73 -3.39
C SER A 48 16.42 1.65 -2.45
N ALA A 49 16.54 2.22 -1.25
CA ALA A 49 15.44 2.41 -0.32
C ALA A 49 14.42 3.42 -0.87
N VAL A 50 13.79 3.08 -2.00
CA VAL A 50 12.60 3.74 -2.49
C VAL A 50 11.46 2.83 -2.04
N PRO A 51 10.74 3.17 -0.96
CA PRO A 51 9.48 2.51 -0.67
C PRO A 51 8.68 2.53 -1.97
N GLN A 52 8.15 1.38 -2.41
CA GLN A 52 7.16 1.36 -3.49
C GLN A 52 6.16 2.48 -3.19
N PRO A 53 6.01 3.51 -4.06
CA PRO A 53 5.14 4.63 -3.75
C PRO A 53 3.75 4.08 -3.51
N MET A 54 3.17 4.38 -2.35
CA MET A 54 1.83 3.90 -2.06
C MET A 54 0.86 4.69 -2.94
N GLU A 55 0.39 4.04 -3.99
CA GLU A 55 -0.49 4.61 -5.02
C GLU A 55 -1.71 3.73 -5.25
N GLY A 56 -2.84 4.34 -5.57
CA GLY A 56 -4.09 3.60 -5.64
C GLY A 56 -5.33 4.47 -5.61
N TRP A 57 -6.49 3.85 -5.81
CA TRP A 57 -7.75 4.56 -5.82
C TRP A 57 -8.31 4.74 -4.42
N LEU A 58 -8.67 5.99 -4.07
CA LEU A 58 -9.46 6.31 -2.89
C LEU A 58 -10.67 7.14 -3.29
N THR A 59 -11.65 7.21 -2.38
CA THR A 59 -12.79 8.10 -2.53
C THR A 59 -12.70 9.22 -1.50
N LYS A 60 -12.77 10.47 -1.94
CA LYS A 60 -12.72 11.64 -1.05
C LYS A 60 -13.98 12.49 -1.13
N GLN A 61 -14.32 13.17 -0.05
CA GLN A 61 -15.38 14.17 -0.07
C GLN A 61 -14.88 15.48 -0.72
N GLY A 62 -15.72 16.15 -1.50
CA GLY A 62 -15.46 17.50 -2.00
C GLY A 62 -15.61 18.57 -0.91
N HIS A 63 -14.88 19.69 -1.01
CA HIS A 63 -14.95 20.76 -0.01
C HIS A 63 -16.11 21.74 -0.25
N VAL A 64 -16.38 22.08 -1.52
CA VAL A 64 -17.45 23.03 -1.90
C VAL A 64 -18.78 22.29 -1.97
N MET A 65 -18.88 21.34 -2.90
CA MET A 65 -19.99 20.38 -2.94
C MET A 65 -19.53 19.10 -2.25
N LYS A 66 -20.27 18.67 -1.22
CA LYS A 66 -19.93 17.55 -0.33
C LYS A 66 -20.14 16.16 -0.94
N ASN A 67 -20.02 16.05 -2.26
CA ASN A 67 -20.14 14.78 -2.98
C ASN A 67 -18.83 13.99 -2.89
N TRP A 68 -18.95 12.66 -2.90
CA TRP A 68 -17.83 11.73 -2.90
C TRP A 68 -17.27 11.54 -4.31
N LYS A 69 -15.94 11.58 -4.45
CA LYS A 69 -15.23 11.48 -5.75
C LYS A 69 -14.09 10.46 -5.66
N LYS A 70 -14.08 9.50 -6.60
CA LYS A 70 -12.97 8.56 -6.80
C LYS A 70 -11.79 9.29 -7.45
N ARG A 71 -10.61 9.16 -6.86
CA ARG A 71 -9.37 9.82 -7.29
C ARG A 71 -8.18 8.87 -7.11
N TRP A 72 -7.21 8.96 -8.01
CA TRP A 72 -5.95 8.24 -7.84
C TRP A 72 -5.09 9.01 -6.86
N PHE A 73 -4.68 8.38 -5.77
CA PHE A 73 -3.82 8.94 -4.75
C PHE A 73 -2.40 8.42 -4.89
N SER A 74 -1.44 9.24 -4.50
CA SER A 74 -0.03 8.89 -4.42
C SER A 74 0.54 9.52 -3.14
N LEU A 75 1.00 8.69 -2.22
CA LEU A 75 1.68 9.12 -1.01
C LEU A 75 3.15 9.36 -1.32
N ARG A 76 3.60 10.61 -1.13
CA ARG A 76 4.99 11.01 -1.37
C ARG A 76 5.49 11.80 -0.16
N GLY A 77 6.41 11.20 0.61
CA GLY A 77 6.85 11.78 1.87
C GLY A 77 5.67 11.96 2.85
N LYS A 78 5.45 13.20 3.31
CA LYS A 78 4.34 13.55 4.22
C LYS A 78 3.17 14.21 3.50
N GLU A 79 2.94 13.88 2.22
CA GLU A 79 1.88 14.49 1.44
C GLU A 79 1.17 13.48 0.55
N LEU A 80 -0.17 13.50 0.60
CA LEU A 80 -1.04 12.71 -0.27
C LEU A 80 -1.46 13.56 -1.47
N PHE A 81 -0.90 13.28 -2.64
CA PHE A 81 -1.33 13.89 -3.88
C PHE A 81 -2.52 13.12 -4.45
N TYR A 82 -3.45 13.81 -5.11
CA TYR A 82 -4.55 13.13 -5.80
C TYR A 82 -4.82 13.69 -7.20
N TYR A 83 -5.21 12.78 -8.09
CA TYR A 83 -5.35 12.99 -9.53
C TYR A 83 -6.74 12.57 -10.00
N GLU A 84 -7.19 13.06 -11.16
CA GLU A 84 -8.44 12.61 -11.78
C GLU A 84 -8.38 11.10 -12.07
N LYS A 85 -7.25 10.65 -12.61
CA LYS A 85 -6.89 9.27 -12.99
C LYS A 85 -5.40 9.02 -12.77
N GLN A 86 -4.98 7.76 -12.74
CA GLN A 86 -3.59 7.34 -12.54
C GLN A 86 -2.57 8.09 -13.43
N ASN A 87 -2.83 8.19 -14.72
CA ASN A 87 -1.92 8.83 -15.68
C ASN A 87 -2.23 10.31 -15.91
N SER A 88 -2.90 10.98 -14.97
CA SER A 88 -3.17 12.42 -15.15
C SER A 88 -1.87 13.20 -14.99
N PRO A 89 -1.53 14.10 -15.93
CA PRO A 89 -0.26 14.82 -15.87
C PRO A 89 -0.21 15.88 -14.76
N LYS A 90 -1.37 16.23 -14.19
CA LYS A 90 -1.52 17.27 -13.18
C LYS A 90 -2.38 16.78 -12.02
N GLU A 91 -1.89 17.04 -10.81
CA GLU A 91 -2.62 16.83 -9.58
C GLU A 91 -3.84 17.76 -9.49
N LYS A 92 -4.93 17.23 -8.94
CA LYS A 92 -6.11 18.02 -8.59
C LYS A 92 -5.93 18.72 -7.25
N GLY A 93 -5.02 18.24 -6.43
CA GLY A 93 -4.60 18.84 -5.17
C GLY A 93 -3.81 17.86 -4.33
N SER A 94 -3.53 18.29 -3.11
CA SER A 94 -2.79 17.50 -2.12
C SER A 94 -3.41 17.61 -0.72
N ILE A 95 -3.03 16.67 0.14
CA ILE A 95 -3.38 16.62 1.56
C ILE A 95 -2.07 16.44 2.33
N PRO A 96 -1.49 17.53 2.87
CA PRO A 96 -0.35 17.42 3.77
C PRO A 96 -0.70 16.63 5.03
N LEU A 97 0.15 15.71 5.43
CA LEU A 97 -0.03 14.85 6.61
C LEU A 97 0.70 15.41 7.84
N ASP A 98 1.53 16.42 7.66
CA ASP A 98 2.21 17.09 8.76
C ASP A 98 1.21 17.86 9.64
N GLY A 99 1.37 17.70 10.97
CA GLY A 99 0.48 18.30 11.96
C GLY A 99 -0.99 17.84 11.89
N CYS A 100 -1.30 16.79 11.12
CA CYS A 100 -2.66 16.29 11.01
C CYS A 100 -2.99 15.27 12.11
N ILE A 101 -4.27 15.15 12.43
CA ILE A 101 -4.82 14.06 13.22
C ILE A 101 -5.71 13.23 12.31
N VAL A 102 -5.41 11.93 12.25
CA VAL A 102 -6.21 10.92 11.54
C VAL A 102 -7.13 10.22 12.54
N SER A 103 -8.44 10.34 12.37
CA SER A 103 -9.46 9.68 13.19
C SER A 103 -10.42 8.86 12.33
N ASN A 104 -11.29 8.04 12.95
CA ASN A 104 -12.35 7.34 12.24
C ASN A 104 -13.30 8.37 11.58
N GLY A 105 -13.74 8.08 10.35
CA GLY A 105 -14.69 8.88 9.57
C GLY A 105 -15.81 8.04 8.93
N GLU A 106 -16.05 6.82 9.43
CA GLU A 106 -17.13 5.92 8.98
C GLU A 106 -18.52 6.52 9.16
N ASP A 107 -18.70 7.51 10.04
CA ASP A 107 -19.94 8.26 10.19
C ASP A 107 -20.28 9.13 8.95
N LYS A 108 -19.34 9.35 8.03
CA LYS A 108 -19.55 10.19 6.84
C LYS A 108 -20.00 9.44 5.60
N SER A 109 -19.89 8.11 5.58
CA SER A 109 -20.23 7.29 4.41
C SER A 109 -20.39 5.83 4.80
N ASP A 110 -21.32 5.12 4.15
CA ASP A 110 -21.47 3.66 4.27
C ASP A 110 -20.32 2.86 3.63
N ARG A 111 -19.21 3.52 3.30
CA ARG A 111 -18.04 2.89 2.70
C ARG A 111 -17.12 2.40 3.82
N PRO A 112 -16.44 1.26 3.66
CA PRO A 112 -15.48 0.81 4.65
C PRO A 112 -14.25 1.72 4.67
N PHE A 113 -13.49 1.65 5.77
CA PHE A 113 -12.18 2.28 5.90
C PHE A 113 -12.18 3.80 5.63
N CYS A 114 -13.22 4.48 6.11
CA CYS A 114 -13.31 5.93 6.06
C CYS A 114 -12.58 6.57 7.24
N PHE A 115 -11.79 7.61 6.96
CA PHE A 115 -11.03 8.35 7.95
C PHE A 115 -11.15 9.86 7.71
N HIS A 116 -10.99 10.60 8.80
CA HIS A 116 -11.02 12.04 8.85
C HIS A 116 -9.61 12.54 9.14
N ILE A 117 -9.10 13.40 8.26
CA ILE A 117 -7.83 14.11 8.43
C ILE A 117 -8.17 15.54 8.84
N SER A 118 -7.80 15.89 10.08
CA SER A 118 -8.05 17.20 10.68
C SER A 118 -6.75 17.93 11.07
N TYR A 119 -6.83 19.25 11.21
CA TYR A 119 -5.67 20.09 11.55
C TYR A 119 -6.00 21.05 12.71
N PRO A 120 -6.12 20.55 13.95
CA PRO A 120 -6.58 21.37 15.08
C PRO A 120 -5.66 22.56 15.40
N ASN A 121 -4.37 22.46 15.06
CA ASN A 121 -3.38 23.51 15.27
C ASN A 121 -3.22 24.45 14.06
N SER A 122 -4.11 24.39 13.07
CA SER A 122 -4.05 25.22 11.85
C SER A 122 -5.42 25.86 11.55
N PRO A 123 -5.77 26.96 12.24
CA PRO A 123 -7.05 27.65 12.05
C PRO A 123 -7.32 28.00 10.58
N GLY A 124 -8.54 27.75 10.11
CA GLY A 124 -8.96 28.04 8.73
C GLY A 124 -8.53 27.00 7.69
N ARG A 125 -7.70 26.03 8.06
CA ARG A 125 -7.38 24.89 7.20
C ARG A 125 -8.57 23.95 7.10
N LYS A 126 -8.82 23.43 5.89
CA LYS A 126 -9.94 22.53 5.64
C LYS A 126 -9.56 21.09 5.98
N ASP A 127 -10.49 20.41 6.62
CA ASP A 127 -10.41 18.98 6.88
C ASP A 127 -10.79 18.15 5.66
N PHE A 128 -10.31 16.91 5.63
CA PHE A 128 -10.55 15.95 4.57
C PHE A 128 -11.20 14.69 5.10
N PHE A 129 -12.17 14.16 4.35
CA PHE A 129 -12.75 12.85 4.56
C PHE A 129 -12.40 11.97 3.36
N VAL A 130 -11.83 10.80 3.64
CA VAL A 130 -11.34 9.86 2.63
C VAL A 130 -11.71 8.45 3.05
N CYS A 131 -12.14 7.62 2.09
CA CYS A 131 -12.40 6.20 2.29
C CYS A 131 -11.52 5.40 1.35
N ALA A 132 -10.93 4.32 1.88
CA ALA A 132 -10.05 3.43 1.14
C ALA A 132 -10.76 2.17 0.64
N GLU A 133 -10.22 1.58 -0.42
CA GLU A 133 -10.64 0.24 -0.88
C GLU A 133 -9.92 -0.88 -0.09
N ASP A 134 -8.75 -0.59 0.52
CA ASP A 134 -7.93 -1.55 1.28
C ASP A 134 -7.10 -0.89 2.42
N THR A 135 -5.95 -1.48 2.77
CA THR A 135 -5.00 -1.18 3.86
C THR A 135 -4.37 0.22 3.93
N TRP A 136 -4.81 1.21 3.14
CA TRP A 136 -4.27 2.59 3.13
C TRP A 136 -4.18 3.26 4.48
N VAL A 137 -5.13 2.98 5.38
CA VAL A 137 -5.28 3.69 6.65
C VAL A 137 -4.01 3.60 7.50
N SER A 138 -3.41 2.41 7.59
CA SER A 138 -2.21 2.18 8.41
C SER A 138 -1.01 2.99 7.91
N ALA A 139 -0.79 3.04 6.61
CA ALA A 139 0.34 3.74 6.02
C ALA A 139 0.17 5.27 6.08
N ILE A 140 -1.05 5.79 5.96
CA ILE A 140 -1.35 7.21 6.18
C ILE A 140 -1.09 7.59 7.64
N ILE A 141 -1.54 6.78 8.59
CA ILE A 141 -1.29 7.00 10.02
C ILE A 141 0.21 6.94 10.35
N GLN A 142 0.95 6.03 9.74
CA GLN A 142 2.41 5.96 9.92
C GLN A 142 3.08 7.24 9.40
N SER A 143 2.67 7.71 8.23
CA SER A 143 3.25 8.89 7.59
C SER A 143 2.90 10.21 8.27
N SER A 144 1.81 10.26 9.05
CA SER A 144 1.43 11.43 9.84
C SER A 144 2.17 11.54 11.18
N LYS A 145 2.84 10.47 11.64
CA LYS A 145 3.47 10.40 12.98
C LYS A 145 5.00 10.52 12.97
N SER A 146 5.64 10.25 11.84
CA SER A 146 7.09 10.40 11.64
C SER A 146 7.44 11.82 11.23
#